data_AF-A0A2B7Z1D9-F1
#
_entry.id   AF-A0A2B7Z1D9-F1
#
_cell.length_a   1.000
_cell.length_b   1.000
_cell.length_c   1.000
_cell.angle_alpha   90.00
_cell.angle_beta   90.00
_cell.angle_gamma   90.00
#
_symmetry.space_group_name_H-M   'P 1'
#
loop_
_entity.id
_entity.type
_entity.pdbx_description
1 polymer ?
#
loop_
_entity_poly.entity_id
_entity_poly.type
_entity_poly.pdbx_seq_one_letter_code
_entity_poly.pdbx_strand_id
1 'polypeptide(L)'
;MELATFTKHGGEPNLMDRNGLCLLSFDGGGVRGLSSLYILKGIMDRLNSKKEARDRMKPCEVFDLIGGSSTGGLIAIMLGRLEMDVDECIEAYNNLVESVFGEKLHRY
;
A
#
# COMPACT_ATOMS: atom_id res chain seq x y z
N MET A 1 25.71 -40.81 5.86
CA MET A 1 26.18 -39.67 6.68
C MET A 1 26.70 -38.64 5.70
N GLU A 2 25.86 -37.71 5.28
CA GLU A 2 26.29 -36.56 4.47
C GLU A 2 25.56 -35.35 5.05
N LEU A 3 26.36 -34.43 5.57
CA LEU A 3 25.93 -33.32 6.43
C LEU A 3 25.37 -32.20 5.57
N ALA A 4 24.13 -31.82 5.84
CA ALA A 4 23.55 -30.57 5.35
C ALA A 4 24.34 -29.37 5.91
N THR A 5 24.98 -28.59 5.05
CA THR A 5 25.60 -27.33 5.42
C THR A 5 24.53 -26.24 5.49
N PHE A 6 24.01 -26.01 6.69
CA PHE A 6 23.17 -24.86 7.00
C PHE A 6 24.07 -23.62 7.18
N THR A 7 24.23 -22.84 6.11
CA THR A 7 24.86 -21.51 6.21
C THR A 7 23.92 -20.57 6.96
N LYS A 8 24.19 -20.36 8.25
CA LYS A 8 23.63 -19.25 9.04
C LYS A 8 24.14 -17.92 8.47
N HIS A 9 23.29 -17.14 7.82
CA HIS A 9 23.52 -15.71 7.65
C HIS A 9 22.99 -14.96 8.86
N GLY A 10 23.91 -14.43 9.68
CA GLY A 10 23.64 -13.53 10.81
C GLY A 10 23.42 -12.08 10.35
N GLY A 11 22.50 -11.86 9.41
CA GLY A 11 21.97 -10.55 9.09
C GLY A 11 20.62 -10.36 9.78
N GLU A 12 20.28 -9.12 10.14
CA GLU A 12 18.90 -8.74 10.48
C GLU A 12 17.90 -9.44 9.57
N PRO A 13 16.78 -10.00 10.09
CA PRO A 13 15.81 -10.70 9.26
C PRO A 13 15.40 -9.78 8.11
N ASN A 14 15.70 -10.21 6.88
CA ASN A 14 15.26 -9.48 5.71
C ASN A 14 13.73 -9.53 5.73
N LEU A 15 13.07 -8.40 5.96
CA LEU A 15 11.60 -8.30 6.03
C LEU A 15 10.91 -8.82 4.74
N MET A 16 11.68 -9.06 3.69
CA MET A 16 11.30 -9.59 2.40
C MET A 16 11.94 -10.97 2.14
N ASP A 17 11.98 -11.86 3.14
CA ASP A 17 12.29 -13.27 2.88
C ASP A 17 11.12 -13.87 2.06
N ARG A 18 11.27 -13.84 0.73
CA ARG A 18 10.20 -14.07 -0.28
C ARG A 18 9.74 -15.54 -0.39
N ASN A 19 9.67 -16.27 0.72
CA ASN A 19 9.19 -17.65 0.73
C ASN A 19 7.64 -17.75 0.77
N GLY A 20 6.91 -16.64 0.86
CA GLY A 20 5.44 -16.62 0.88
C GLY A 20 4.84 -15.44 0.10
N LEU A 21 3.56 -15.58 -0.26
CA LEU A 21 2.77 -14.52 -0.92
C LEU A 21 2.34 -13.46 0.10
N CYS A 22 2.46 -12.18 -0.28
CA CYS A 22 2.02 -11.05 0.51
C CYS A 22 0.81 -10.38 -0.16
N LEU A 23 -0.33 -10.35 0.54
CA LEU A 23 -1.57 -9.77 0.02
C LEU A 23 -1.99 -8.54 0.83
N LEU A 24 -2.45 -7.51 0.14
CA LEU A 24 -3.03 -6.30 0.72
C LEU A 24 -4.52 -6.22 0.37
N SER A 25 -5.36 -5.99 1.37
CA SER A 25 -6.81 -5.86 1.20
C SER A 25 -7.35 -4.59 1.85
N PHE A 26 -8.21 -3.87 1.14
CA PHE A 26 -8.92 -2.69 1.64
C PHE A 26 -10.43 -2.89 1.71
N ASP A 27 -10.99 -2.66 2.89
CA ASP A 27 -12.44 -2.63 3.08
C ASP A 27 -13.06 -1.34 2.52
N GLY A 28 -14.36 -1.41 2.21
CA GLY A 28 -15.14 -0.23 1.88
C GLY A 28 -15.37 0.66 3.10
N GLY A 29 -15.33 1.98 2.93
CA GLY A 29 -15.44 2.90 4.08
C GLY A 29 -15.84 4.33 3.77
N GLY A 30 -15.99 4.71 2.49
CA GLY A 30 -16.18 6.11 2.11
C GLY A 30 -14.96 6.93 2.50
N VAL A 31 -15.17 8.14 3.01
CA VAL A 31 -14.09 9.03 3.48
C VAL A 31 -13.15 8.37 4.51
N ARG A 32 -13.64 7.37 5.26
CA ARG A 32 -12.85 6.63 6.26
C ARG A 32 -11.74 5.77 5.65
N GLY A 33 -11.76 5.53 4.33
CA GLY A 33 -10.68 4.86 3.60
C GLY A 33 -9.32 5.56 3.75
N LEU A 34 -9.31 6.87 4.02
CA LEU A 34 -8.09 7.61 4.34
C LEU A 34 -7.36 7.05 5.57
N SER A 35 -8.08 6.54 6.57
CA SER A 35 -7.47 5.91 7.75
C SER A 35 -6.59 4.73 7.35
N SER A 36 -7.11 3.83 6.50
CA SER A 36 -6.37 2.67 6.00
C SER A 36 -5.16 3.08 5.15
N LEU A 37 -5.28 4.16 4.36
CA LEU A 37 -4.15 4.71 3.59
C LEU A 37 -3.06 5.28 4.49
N TYR A 38 -3.40 6.00 5.58
CA TYR A 38 -2.39 6.49 6.53
C TYR A 38 -1.71 5.36 7.31
N ILE A 39 -2.44 4.29 7.62
CA ILE A 39 -1.84 3.07 8.20
C ILE A 39 -0.85 2.46 7.22
N LEU A 40 -1.25 2.30 5.95
CA LEU A 40 -0.36 1.80 4.90
C LEU A 40 0.87 2.71 4.72
N LYS A 41 0.69 4.03 4.74
CA LYS A 41 1.78 5.00 4.66
C LYS A 41 2.81 4.75 5.76
N GLY A 42 2.37 4.61 7.02
CA GLY A 42 3.28 4.29 8.12
C GLY A 42 4.02 2.96 7.93
N ILE A 43 3.41 1.96 7.31
CA ILE A 43 4.06 0.69 6.96
C ILE A 43 5.13 0.92 5.88
N MET A 44 4.75 1.55 4.77
CA MET A 44 5.64 1.80 3.63
C MET A 44 6.79 2.75 3.96
N ASP A 45 6.55 3.77 4.79
CA ASP A 45 7.59 4.69 5.27
C ASP A 45 8.65 3.96 6.10
N ARG A 46 8.22 3.04 6.98
CA ARG A 46 9.15 2.20 7.76
C ARG A 46 9.94 1.26 6.84
N LEU A 47 9.27 0.65 5.87
CA LEU A 47 9.89 -0.22 4.88
C LEU A 47 10.94 0.51 4.03
N ASN A 48 10.67 1.77 3.70
CA ASN A 48 11.52 2.63 2.87
C ASN A 48 12.47 3.52 3.70
N SER A 49 12.47 3.42 5.03
CA SER A 49 13.18 4.35 5.93
C SER A 49 14.70 4.44 5.71
N LYS A 50 15.32 3.37 5.21
CA LYS A 50 16.75 3.28 4.92
C LYS A 50 17.06 3.32 3.42
N LYS A 51 16.06 3.60 2.58
CA LYS A 51 16.18 3.59 1.13
C LYS A 51 16.26 5.02 0.58
N GLU A 52 17.16 5.23 -0.36
CA GLU A 52 17.23 6.46 -1.14
C GLU A 52 15.93 6.64 -1.97
N ALA A 53 15.61 7.88 -2.34
CA ALA A 53 14.35 8.21 -3.03
C ALA A 53 14.09 7.35 -4.28
N ARG A 54 15.14 7.08 -5.06
CA ARG A 54 15.08 6.26 -6.29
C ARG A 54 14.83 4.77 -6.05
N ASP A 55 15.13 4.29 -4.84
CA ASP A 55 15.10 2.88 -4.47
C ASP A 55 13.87 2.56 -3.59
N ARG A 56 13.04 3.57 -3.28
CA ARG A 56 11.80 3.41 -2.51
C ARG A 56 10.84 2.52 -3.27
N MET A 57 10.30 1.54 -2.57
CA MET A 57 9.33 0.61 -3.13
C MET A 57 7.93 1.19 -3.03
N LYS A 58 7.16 1.01 -4.10
CA LYS A 58 5.72 1.26 -4.17
C LYS A 58 4.94 0.04 -3.67
N PRO A 59 3.66 0.21 -3.29
CA PRO A 59 2.84 -0.91 -2.83
C PRO A 59 2.75 -2.06 -3.83
N CYS A 60 2.63 -1.78 -5.13
CA CYS A 60 2.59 -2.82 -6.19
C CYS A 60 3.89 -3.64 -6.33
N GLU A 61 5.02 -3.15 -5.81
CA GLU A 61 6.31 -3.87 -5.82
C GLU A 61 6.49 -4.74 -4.56
N VAL A 62 5.67 -4.49 -3.53
CA VAL A 62 5.73 -5.14 -2.22
C VAL A 62 4.67 -6.24 -2.10
N PHE A 63 3.46 -5.98 -2.58
CA PHE A 63 2.32 -6.88 -2.44
C PHE A 63 2.03 -7.59 -3.76
N ASP A 64 2.00 -8.92 -3.73
CA ASP A 64 1.71 -9.76 -4.91
C ASP A 64 0.26 -9.62 -5.38
N LEU A 65 -0.63 -9.24 -4.47
CA LEU A 65 -2.02 -8.95 -4.77
C LEU A 65 -2.51 -7.77 -3.94
N ILE A 66 -3.15 -6.82 -4.60
CA ILE A 66 -3.88 -5.71 -3.95
C ILE A 66 -5.35 -5.83 -4.32
N GLY A 67 -6.20 -6.04 -3.32
CA GLY A 67 -7.65 -6.18 -3.47
C GLY A 67 -8.41 -5.18 -2.59
N GLY A 68 -9.69 -5.01 -2.89
CA GLY A 68 -10.57 -4.24 -2.03
C GLY A 68 -12.00 -4.17 -2.55
N SER A 69 -12.91 -3.74 -1.68
CA SER A 69 -14.34 -3.62 -1.99
C SER A 69 -14.84 -2.17 -1.88
N SER A 70 -15.76 -1.76 -2.75
CA SER A 70 -16.29 -0.38 -2.80
C SER A 70 -15.14 0.65 -2.92
N THR A 71 -15.05 1.64 -2.04
CA THR A 71 -13.94 2.60 -2.03
C THR A 71 -12.56 1.95 -1.86
N GLY A 72 -12.49 0.81 -1.17
CA GLY A 72 -11.27 0.01 -1.08
C GLY A 72 -10.84 -0.58 -2.42
N GLY A 73 -11.78 -0.86 -3.33
CA GLY A 73 -11.48 -1.31 -4.69
C GLY A 73 -10.87 -0.19 -5.54
N LEU A 74 -11.33 1.05 -5.36
CA LEU A 74 -10.73 2.22 -6.01
C LEU A 74 -9.28 2.43 -5.53
N ILE A 75 -9.06 2.32 -4.21
CA ILE A 75 -7.71 2.35 -3.62
C ILE A 75 -6.84 1.22 -4.20
N ALA A 76 -7.37 0.01 -4.31
CA ALA A 76 -6.64 -1.13 -4.88
C ALA A 76 -6.23 -0.88 -6.36
N ILE A 77 -7.10 -0.25 -7.15
CA ILE A 77 -6.77 0.15 -8.53
C ILE A 77 -5.66 1.22 -8.54
N MET A 78 -5.73 2.24 -7.68
CA MET A 78 -4.73 3.30 -7.60
C MET A 78 -3.35 2.76 -7.23
N LEU A 79 -3.26 1.99 -6.16
CA LEU A 79 -1.99 1.46 -5.64
C LEU A 79 -1.44 0.31 -6.49
N GLY A 80 -2.31 -0.52 -7.05
CA GLY A 80 -1.92 -1.71 -7.81
C GLY A 80 -1.78 -1.45 -9.30
N ARG A 81 -2.87 -1.07 -9.96
CA ARG A 81 -2.92 -0.96 -11.43
C ARG A 81 -2.36 0.35 -11.96
N LEU A 82 -2.55 1.46 -11.24
CA LEU A 82 -1.99 2.76 -11.62
C LEU A 82 -0.59 2.98 -11.02
N GLU A 83 -0.11 2.03 -10.21
CA GLU A 83 1.22 2.04 -9.62
C GLU A 83 1.53 3.36 -8.89
N MET A 84 0.51 3.94 -8.24
CA MET A 84 0.68 5.13 -7.40
C MET A 84 1.43 4.74 -6.14
N ASP A 85 2.31 5.62 -5.67
CA ASP A 85 2.76 5.54 -4.29
C ASP A 85 1.62 5.93 -3.31
N VAL A 86 1.89 5.78 -2.02
CA VAL A 86 0.84 6.01 -1.00
C VAL A 86 0.46 7.48 -0.91
N ASP A 87 1.39 8.40 -1.13
CA ASP A 87 1.14 9.83 -1.07
C ASP A 87 0.30 10.30 -2.25
N GLU A 88 0.68 9.88 -3.46
CA GLU A 88 -0.11 10.10 -4.69
C GLU A 88 -1.53 9.56 -4.54
N CYS A 89 -1.68 8.36 -3.97
CA CYS A 89 -2.99 7.77 -3.74
C CYS A 89 -3.83 8.55 -2.72
N ILE A 90 -3.22 9.05 -1.63
CA ILE A 90 -3.93 9.88 -0.64
C ILE A 90 -4.44 11.17 -1.29
N GLU A 91 -3.60 11.85 -2.08
CA GLU A 91 -3.99 13.07 -2.79
C GLU A 91 -5.12 12.81 -3.78
N ALA A 92 -4.99 11.78 -4.62
CA ALA A 92 -6.01 11.39 -5.58
C ALA A 92 -7.33 11.00 -4.88
N TYR A 93 -7.25 10.28 -3.77
CA TYR A 93 -8.41 9.85 -3.00
C TYR A 93 -9.12 11.02 -2.31
N ASN A 94 -8.39 12.00 -1.77
CA ASN A 94 -8.97 13.22 -1.23
C ASN A 94 -9.75 13.99 -2.29
N ASN A 95 -9.17 14.20 -3.47
CA ASN A 95 -9.83 14.88 -4.59
C ASN A 95 -11.09 14.13 -5.04
N LEU A 96 -11.01 12.80 -5.10
CA LEU A 96 -12.16 11.96 -5.43
C LEU A 96 -13.27 12.09 -4.38
N VAL A 97 -12.92 11.96 -3.10
CA VAL A 97 -13.87 12.09 -1.98
C VAL A 97 -14.54 13.46 -1.99
N GLU A 98 -13.80 14.54 -2.21
CA GLU A 98 -14.36 15.89 -2.31
C GLU A 98 -15.31 16.02 -3.50
N SER A 99 -14.96 15.48 -4.66
CA SER A 99 -15.84 15.54 -5.84
C SER A 99 -17.13 14.72 -5.69
N VAL A 100 -17.10 13.64 -4.92
CA VAL A 100 -18.22 12.71 -4.74
C VAL A 100 -19.11 13.09 -3.56
N PHE A 101 -18.50 13.53 -2.44
CA PHE A 101 -19.17 13.81 -1.17
C PHE A 101 -19.16 15.28 -0.78
N GLY A 102 -18.49 16.15 -1.53
CA GLY A 102 -18.56 17.59 -1.34
C GLY A 102 -19.99 18.08 -1.51
N GLU A 103 -20.40 19.02 -0.67
CA GLU A 103 -21.73 19.61 -0.77
C GLU A 103 -21.92 20.18 -2.17
N LYS A 104 -22.89 19.63 -2.91
CA LYS A 104 -23.46 20.35 -4.03
C LYS A 104 -24.22 21.51 -3.45
N LEU A 105 -23.65 22.72 -3.52
CA LEU A 105 -24.42 23.95 -3.42
C LEU A 105 -25.54 23.87 -4.46
N HIS A 106 -26.71 23.38 -4.05
CA HIS A 106 -27.94 23.54 -4.80
C HIS A 106 -28.26 25.04 -4.80
N ARG A 107 -27.72 25.75 -5.79
CA ARG A 107 -28.25 27.05 -6.18
C ARG A 107 -29.55 26.80 -6.95
N TYR A 108 -30.63 26.93 -6.18
CA TYR A 108 -32.03 27.07 -6.55
C TYR A 108 -32.73 25.82 -7.12
#